data_AF-A0A5K0XJ41-F1
#
_entry.id   AF-A0A5K0XJ41-F1
#
_cell.length_a   1.000
_cell.length_b   1.000
_cell.length_c   1.000
_cell.angle_alpha   90.00
_cell.angle_beta   90.00
_cell.angle_gamma   90.00
#
_symmetry.space_group_name_H-M   'P 1'
#
loop_
_entity.id
_entity.type
_entity.pdbx_description
1 polymer ?
#
loop_
_entity_poly.entity_id
_entity_poly.type
_entity_poly.pdbx_seq_one_letter_code
_entity_poly.pdbx_strand_id
1 'polypeptide(L)'
;MGGLEDEEPPLKRIKSSPQESRSVLKNLPLIEPIGSSRDTMAKYVRLGDETVGSKGIIKKVEFVRIITRALYSLGYEKSGALLEEESGISLNSSTVNLFRQEVLEGKWDKSVATLGKIAQLEDKIVKSASFLILEQKFFELLQKEQVLDALKTLRLEIAPLCINKDRVHELAGCIVSPARYERLVRDDALHDNPRLRLLEELQKLLPPSVMVPERRLEHLLEQALNVQRESCVFHNSLDSALSLYHDHQCGRDQIPTKTLQ
;
A
#
# COMPACT_ATOMS: atom_id res chain seq x y z
N MET A 1 -56.27 -26.19 -40.92
CA MET A 1 -56.37 -27.29 -39.93
C MET A 1 -55.15 -28.18 -40.12
N GLY A 2 -54.16 -28.09 -39.21
CA GLY A 2 -52.99 -28.98 -38.94
C GLY A 2 -52.12 -29.48 -40.10
N GLY A 3 -50.78 -29.52 -40.08
CA GLY A 3 -49.75 -29.27 -39.07
C GLY A 3 -48.43 -29.96 -39.52
N LEU A 4 -47.28 -29.38 -39.14
CA LEU A 4 -45.92 -29.94 -38.89
C LEU A 4 -45.25 -30.81 -39.98
N GLU A 5 -43.95 -30.76 -40.30
CA GLU A 5 -42.74 -30.02 -39.90
C GLU A 5 -41.67 -30.37 -40.98
N ASP A 6 -40.80 -29.41 -41.32
CA ASP A 6 -39.59 -29.57 -42.14
C ASP A 6 -38.48 -30.30 -41.37
N GLU A 7 -37.56 -31.00 -42.06
CA GLU A 7 -36.10 -31.01 -41.77
C GLU A 7 -35.32 -31.71 -42.92
N GLU A 8 -34.25 -31.04 -43.36
CA GLU A 8 -33.32 -31.36 -44.47
C GLU A 8 -31.95 -31.89 -43.92
N PRO A 9 -30.88 -32.20 -44.70
CA PRO A 9 -30.24 -33.53 -44.67
C PRO A 9 -28.71 -33.51 -44.30
N PRO A 10 -27.78 -34.30 -44.91
CA PRO A 10 -26.95 -35.27 -44.18
C PRO A 10 -25.44 -34.95 -44.09
N LEU A 11 -24.70 -35.75 -43.30
CA LEU A 11 -23.24 -35.64 -43.06
C LEU A 11 -22.36 -36.60 -43.90
N LYS A 12 -21.12 -36.12 -44.13
CA LYS A 12 -19.83 -36.83 -44.36
C LYS A 12 -19.31 -37.02 -45.80
N ARG A 13 -18.13 -36.42 -46.06
CA ARG A 13 -17.02 -37.11 -46.75
C ARG A 13 -15.64 -36.55 -46.36
N ILE A 14 -14.73 -37.46 -46.05
CA ILE A 14 -13.28 -37.31 -45.78
C ILE A 14 -12.51 -37.23 -47.11
N LYS A 15 -11.35 -36.54 -47.15
CA LYS A 15 -10.22 -36.92 -48.01
C LYS A 15 -8.87 -36.38 -47.50
N SER A 16 -7.83 -37.18 -47.78
CA SER A 16 -6.45 -37.23 -47.28
C SER A 16 -5.44 -36.32 -48.01
N SER A 17 -4.27 -36.15 -47.37
CA SER A 17 -2.99 -35.53 -47.83
C SER A 17 -2.30 -36.33 -48.97
N PRO A 18 -1.17 -35.93 -49.65
CA PRO A 18 0.14 -35.52 -49.06
C PRO A 18 1.07 -34.51 -49.85
N GLN A 19 2.06 -33.97 -49.11
CA GLN A 19 3.49 -33.69 -49.43
C GLN A 19 3.93 -33.06 -50.78
N GLU A 20 4.55 -31.87 -50.74
CA GLU A 20 5.93 -31.60 -51.23
C GLU A 20 6.43 -30.17 -50.95
N SER A 21 7.74 -30.06 -50.88
CA SER A 21 8.61 -29.03 -50.32
C SER A 21 8.96 -27.88 -51.29
N ARG A 22 9.22 -26.68 -50.76
CA ARG A 22 10.37 -25.82 -51.16
C ARG A 22 10.50 -24.57 -50.28
N SER A 23 11.74 -24.39 -49.84
CA SER A 23 12.41 -23.24 -49.24
C SER A 23 12.01 -21.85 -49.77
N VAL A 24 11.98 -20.82 -48.92
CA VAL A 24 12.93 -19.68 -48.88
C VAL A 24 12.71 -18.88 -47.60
N LEU A 25 13.70 -18.90 -46.71
CA LEU A 25 13.89 -17.96 -45.59
C LEU A 25 14.62 -16.71 -46.10
N LYS A 26 14.04 -15.52 -45.93
CA LYS A 26 14.67 -14.18 -45.99
C LYS A 26 13.71 -13.25 -45.23
N ASN A 27 14.01 -12.59 -44.11
CA ASN A 27 15.20 -11.86 -43.72
C ASN A 27 15.35 -11.79 -42.19
N LEU A 28 16.54 -12.08 -41.69
CA LEU A 28 17.09 -11.59 -40.42
C LEU A 28 18.32 -10.74 -40.77
N PRO A 29 18.61 -9.64 -40.07
CA PRO A 29 19.95 -9.07 -40.06
C PRO A 29 20.69 -9.52 -38.79
N LEU A 30 21.69 -10.36 -38.98
CA LEU A 30 22.92 -10.52 -38.19
C LEU A 30 24.05 -10.27 -39.21
N ILE A 31 25.24 -9.71 -38.97
CA ILE A 31 26.28 -9.84 -37.94
C ILE A 31 27.07 -8.47 -38.05
N GLU A 32 27.83 -7.90 -37.11
CA GLU A 32 29.01 -8.47 -36.47
C GLU A 32 29.43 -7.80 -35.14
N PRO A 33 30.28 -8.48 -34.32
CA PRO A 33 30.61 -8.10 -32.96
C PRO A 33 32.09 -7.65 -32.74
N ILE A 34 32.33 -7.26 -31.48
CA ILE A 34 33.60 -7.18 -30.73
C ILE A 34 34.26 -5.79 -30.68
N GLY A 35 34.28 -5.23 -29.46
CA GLY A 35 35.09 -4.07 -29.09
C GLY A 35 34.88 -3.67 -27.62
N SER A 36 35.75 -4.19 -26.76
CA SER A 36 35.96 -3.80 -25.35
C SER A 36 35.94 -2.28 -25.11
N SER A 37 35.18 -1.80 -24.12
CA SER A 37 35.69 -0.95 -23.04
C SER A 37 34.58 -0.61 -22.04
N ARG A 38 34.93 -0.61 -20.76
CA ARG A 38 34.18 0.05 -19.68
C ARG A 38 33.75 1.45 -20.14
N ASP A 39 32.47 1.75 -20.00
CA ASP A 39 32.04 3.07 -19.57
C ASP A 39 30.72 2.99 -18.79
N THR A 40 30.87 3.34 -17.53
CA THR A 40 29.84 3.59 -16.54
C THR A 40 28.93 4.69 -17.06
N MET A 41 27.72 4.35 -17.50
CA MET A 41 26.67 5.33 -17.69
C MET A 41 25.51 4.99 -16.78
N ALA A 42 25.43 5.72 -15.67
CA ALA A 42 24.19 5.90 -14.93
C ALA A 42 23.14 6.39 -15.93
N LYS A 43 22.22 5.50 -16.30
CA LYS A 43 20.99 5.88 -16.98
C LYS A 43 20.22 6.76 -16.00
N TYR A 44 20.41 8.06 -16.09
CA TYR A 44 19.43 9.01 -15.60
C TYR A 44 18.16 8.81 -16.42
N VAL A 45 17.33 7.87 -15.97
CA VAL A 45 15.98 7.70 -16.48
C VAL A 45 15.27 9.02 -16.25
N ARG A 46 14.78 9.62 -17.33
CA ARG A 46 13.97 10.83 -17.27
C ARG A 46 12.75 10.51 -16.40
N LEU A 47 12.66 11.13 -15.24
CA LEU A 47 11.51 11.07 -14.34
C LEU A 47 10.34 11.86 -14.94
N GLY A 48 9.84 11.41 -16.09
CA GLY A 48 8.72 11.98 -16.82
C GLY A 48 7.61 10.95 -16.89
N ASP A 49 6.64 11.07 -15.99
CA ASP A 49 5.35 10.37 -15.88
C ASP A 49 5.23 9.03 -16.65
N GLU A 50 6.13 8.10 -16.36
CA GLU A 50 6.06 6.76 -16.92
C GLU A 50 4.82 6.07 -16.33
N THR A 51 3.97 5.54 -17.21
CA THR A 51 2.78 4.79 -16.82
C THR A 51 2.92 3.30 -17.13
N VAL A 52 2.20 2.48 -16.38
CA VAL A 52 2.21 1.02 -16.45
C VAL A 52 0.83 0.52 -16.88
N GLY A 53 0.81 -0.60 -17.61
CA GLY A 53 -0.41 -1.26 -18.08
C GLY A 53 -0.86 -0.76 -19.44
N SER A 54 -1.64 -1.59 -20.14
CA SER A 54 -2.11 -1.33 -21.52
C SER A 54 -2.95 -0.06 -21.67
N LYS A 55 -3.62 0.36 -20.58
CA LYS A 55 -4.43 1.58 -20.54
C LYS A 55 -3.62 2.85 -20.19
N GLY A 56 -2.37 2.70 -19.75
CA GLY A 56 -1.49 3.83 -19.41
C GLY A 56 -1.98 4.73 -18.28
N ILE A 57 -2.87 4.25 -17.40
CA ILE A 57 -3.45 5.05 -16.31
C ILE A 57 -2.70 4.93 -14.98
N ILE A 58 -1.88 3.88 -14.82
CA ILE A 58 -1.20 3.58 -13.56
C ILE A 58 0.16 4.27 -13.57
N LYS A 59 0.41 5.18 -12.64
CA LYS A 59 1.73 5.82 -12.52
C LYS A 59 2.75 4.81 -12.03
N LYS A 60 3.88 4.70 -12.72
CA LYS A 60 4.96 3.75 -12.39
C LYS A 60 5.50 3.96 -10.98
N VAL A 61 5.67 5.20 -10.54
CA VAL A 61 6.17 5.52 -9.19
C VAL A 61 5.24 4.98 -8.10
N GLU A 62 3.94 5.23 -8.22
CA GLU A 62 2.95 4.74 -7.25
C GLU A 62 2.89 3.20 -7.26
N PHE A 63 2.91 2.59 -8.45
CA PHE A 63 2.89 1.15 -8.61
C PHE A 63 4.09 0.45 -7.95
N VAL A 64 5.30 0.92 -8.26
CA VAL A 64 6.53 0.36 -7.68
C VAL A 64 6.53 0.53 -6.17
N ARG A 65 6.20 1.72 -5.63
CA ARG A 65 6.16 1.95 -4.19
C ARG A 65 5.15 1.03 -3.47
N ILE A 66 4.00 0.74 -4.07
CA ILE A 66 3.01 -0.19 -3.51
C ILE A 66 3.52 -1.63 -3.51
N ILE A 67 4.19 -2.08 -4.58
CA ILE A 67 4.82 -3.42 -4.63
C ILE A 67 5.92 -3.52 -3.58
N THR A 68 6.82 -2.53 -3.53
CA THR A 68 7.90 -2.48 -2.52
C THR A 68 7.32 -2.54 -1.10
N ARG A 69 6.22 -1.84 -0.82
CA ARG A 69 5.53 -1.92 0.47
C ARG A 69 5.04 -3.33 0.77
N ALA A 70 4.40 -4.00 -0.19
CA ALA A 70 3.91 -5.36 -0.02
C ALA A 70 5.05 -6.36 0.22
N LEU A 71 6.19 -6.21 -0.47
CA LEU A 71 7.39 -7.03 -0.25
C LEU A 71 7.88 -6.92 1.20
N TYR A 72 7.99 -5.71 1.72
CA TYR A 72 8.36 -5.48 3.13
C TYR A 72 7.32 -6.07 4.10
N SER A 73 6.03 -5.88 3.84
CA SER A 73 4.96 -6.44 4.67
C SER A 73 4.95 -7.98 4.71
N LEU A 74 5.47 -8.64 3.68
CA LEU A 74 5.64 -10.10 3.63
C LEU A 74 6.98 -10.59 4.22
N GLY A 75 7.84 -9.67 4.70
CA GLY A 75 9.16 -10.00 5.24
C GLY A 75 10.27 -10.19 4.19
N TYR A 76 10.01 -9.82 2.92
CA TYR A 76 10.99 -9.91 1.84
C TYR A 76 11.92 -8.69 1.79
N GLU A 77 12.61 -8.41 2.89
CA GLU A 77 13.49 -7.24 3.05
C GLU A 77 14.52 -7.10 1.92
N LYS A 78 15.17 -8.21 1.55
CA LYS A 78 16.19 -8.23 0.48
C LYS A 78 15.60 -7.87 -0.89
N SER A 79 14.42 -8.42 -1.20
CA SER A 79 13.74 -8.18 -2.47
C SER A 79 13.20 -6.75 -2.56
N GLY A 80 12.69 -6.22 -1.45
CA GLY A 80 12.26 -4.82 -1.37
C GLY A 80 13.41 -3.85 -1.65
N ALA A 81 14.55 -4.04 -0.97
CA ALA A 81 15.73 -3.21 -1.16
C ALA A 81 16.29 -3.29 -2.59
N LEU A 82 16.35 -4.50 -3.17
CA LEU A 82 16.80 -4.69 -4.54
C LEU A 82 15.86 -4.01 -5.56
N LEU A 83 14.54 -4.09 -5.35
CA LEU A 83 13.57 -3.41 -6.21
C LEU A 83 13.72 -1.88 -6.14
N GLU A 84 13.98 -1.30 -4.97
CA GLU A 84 14.26 0.13 -4.84
C GLU A 84 15.53 0.53 -5.61
N GLU A 85 16.58 -0.29 -5.55
CA GLU A 85 17.85 -0.08 -6.26
C GLU A 85 17.67 -0.17 -7.78
N GLU A 86 17.06 -1.25 -8.27
CA GLU A 86 16.87 -1.49 -9.71
C GLU A 86 15.92 -0.49 -10.37
N SER A 87 14.85 -0.10 -9.66
CA SER A 87 13.87 0.85 -10.17
C SER A 87 14.30 2.31 -10.02
N GLY A 88 15.23 2.59 -9.10
CA GLY A 88 15.57 3.95 -8.65
C GLY A 88 14.44 4.65 -7.90
N ILE A 89 13.38 3.92 -7.51
CA ILE A 89 12.21 4.45 -6.81
C ILE A 89 12.21 3.95 -5.37
N SER A 90 12.55 4.85 -4.44
CA SER A 90 12.46 4.59 -3.01
C SER A 90 11.01 4.56 -2.51
N LEU A 91 10.68 3.63 -1.62
CA LEU A 91 9.39 3.53 -0.93
C LEU A 91 9.04 4.82 -0.20
N ASN A 92 10.02 5.41 0.49
CA ASN A 92 9.90 6.67 1.23
C ASN A 92 11.12 7.54 0.93
N SER A 93 10.95 8.86 0.99
CA SER A 93 12.09 9.76 0.90
C SER A 93 13.04 9.59 2.09
N SER A 94 14.30 9.99 1.93
CA SER A 94 15.30 9.96 3.01
C SER A 94 14.83 10.71 4.26
N THR A 95 14.15 11.86 4.09
CA THR A 95 13.55 12.63 5.19
C THR A 95 12.46 11.85 5.92
N VAL A 96 11.60 11.12 5.20
CA VAL A 96 10.55 10.29 5.81
C VAL A 96 11.13 9.09 6.54
N ASN A 97 12.16 8.45 5.99
CA ASN A 97 12.87 7.36 6.68
C ASN A 97 13.55 7.85 7.96
N LEU A 98 14.21 9.01 7.91
CA LEU A 98 14.78 9.66 9.10
C LEU A 98 13.70 9.95 10.14
N PHE A 99 12.58 10.56 9.73
CA PHE A 99 11.45 10.84 10.62
C PHE A 99 10.94 9.58 11.32
N ARG A 100 10.74 8.50 10.57
CA ARG A 100 10.30 7.20 11.12
C ARG A 100 11.28 6.66 12.15
N GLN A 101 12.57 6.71 11.84
CA GLN A 101 13.63 6.29 12.76
C GLN A 101 13.64 7.14 14.03
N GLU A 102 13.51 8.46 13.92
CA GLU A 102 13.46 9.37 15.07
C GLU A 102 12.27 9.09 15.98
N VAL A 103 11.10 8.76 15.42
CA VAL A 103 9.91 8.35 16.20
C VAL A 103 10.17 7.03 16.94
N LEU A 104 10.72 6.01 16.26
CA LEU A 104 11.00 4.71 16.88
C LEU A 104 12.06 4.80 17.99
N GLU A 105 13.08 5.63 17.79
CA GLU A 105 14.14 5.85 18.78
C GLU A 105 13.69 6.79 19.92
N GLY A 106 12.52 7.42 19.82
CA GLY A 106 11.99 8.35 20.83
C GLY A 106 12.68 9.71 20.84
N LYS A 107 13.22 10.14 19.68
CA LYS A 107 13.84 11.46 19.48
C LYS A 107 12.77 12.51 19.13
N TRP A 108 11.86 12.75 20.07
CA TRP A 108 10.62 13.52 19.86
C TRP A 108 10.80 14.93 19.30
N ASP A 109 11.72 15.72 19.85
CA ASP A 109 11.94 17.10 19.38
C ASP A 109 12.49 17.11 17.94
N LYS A 110 13.34 16.12 17.62
CA LYS A 110 13.90 15.97 16.28
C LYS A 110 12.84 15.50 15.30
N SER A 111 11.99 14.54 15.66
CA SER A 111 10.94 14.04 14.78
C SER A 111 9.93 15.14 14.44
N VAL A 112 9.54 16.00 15.39
CA VAL A 112 8.69 17.19 15.11
C VAL A 112 9.40 18.16 14.15
N ALA A 113 10.69 18.43 14.37
CA ALA A 113 11.46 19.29 13.47
C ALA A 113 11.62 18.69 12.07
N THR A 114 11.81 17.38 11.95
CA THR A 114 11.93 16.65 10.68
C THR A 114 10.58 16.60 9.96
N LEU A 115 9.47 16.43 10.69
CA LEU A 115 8.12 16.49 10.14
C LEU A 115 7.86 17.83 9.43
N GLY A 116 8.30 18.95 10.02
CA GLY A 116 8.20 20.27 9.38
C GLY A 116 9.06 20.46 8.12
N LYS A 117 10.04 19.57 7.88
CA LYS A 117 10.88 19.55 6.67
C LYS A 117 10.33 18.64 5.57
N ILE A 118 9.34 17.80 5.88
CA ILE A 118 8.68 16.99 4.87
C ILE A 118 7.87 17.95 3.99
N ALA A 119 8.34 18.15 2.76
CA ALA A 119 7.72 19.05 1.81
C ALA A 119 6.25 18.68 1.56
N GLN A 120 5.42 19.69 1.26
CA GLN A 120 4.01 19.53 0.84
C GLN A 120 3.01 19.13 1.94
N LEU A 121 3.38 19.20 3.22
CA LEU A 121 2.41 19.03 4.31
C LEU A 121 1.71 20.36 4.63
N GLU A 122 0.38 20.29 4.76
CA GLU A 122 -0.41 21.40 5.27
C GLU A 122 -0.11 21.66 6.75
N ASP A 123 -0.13 22.93 7.17
CA ASP A 123 0.11 23.33 8.57
C ASP A 123 -0.80 22.59 9.56
N LYS A 124 -2.06 22.34 9.19
CA LYS A 124 -3.00 21.57 10.01
C LYS A 124 -2.54 20.12 10.21
N ILE A 125 -2.05 19.46 9.16
CA ILE A 125 -1.53 18.08 9.24
C ILE A 125 -0.28 18.06 10.10
N VAL A 126 0.64 19.00 9.88
CA VAL A 126 1.88 19.12 10.67
C VAL A 126 1.55 19.31 12.15
N LYS A 127 0.61 20.20 12.50
CA LYS A 127 0.19 20.42 13.89
C LYS A 127 -0.49 19.19 14.49
N SER A 128 -1.38 18.51 13.77
CA SER A 128 -2.04 17.29 14.24
C SER A 128 -1.05 16.15 14.47
N ALA A 129 -0.13 15.92 13.53
CA ALA A 129 0.91 14.91 13.67
C ALA A 129 1.89 15.27 14.80
N SER A 130 2.28 16.55 14.93
CA SER A 130 3.10 17.02 16.06
C SER A 130 2.40 16.80 17.39
N PHE A 131 1.08 17.02 17.46
CA PHE A 131 0.30 16.77 18.66
C PHE A 131 0.41 15.31 19.11
N LEU A 132 0.23 14.34 18.20
CA LEU A 132 0.36 12.92 18.52
C LEU A 132 1.77 12.54 19.00
N ILE A 133 2.80 13.08 18.33
CA ILE A 133 4.21 12.84 18.71
C ILE A 133 4.48 13.36 20.12
N LEU A 134 4.03 14.59 20.41
CA LEU A 134 4.24 15.23 21.70
C LEU A 134 3.38 14.62 22.81
N GLU A 135 2.20 14.11 22.48
CA GLU A 135 1.38 13.32 23.39
C GLU A 135 2.12 12.03 23.81
N GLN A 136 2.72 11.32 22.87
CA GLN A 136 3.55 10.16 23.20
C GLN A 136 4.78 10.55 24.04
N LYS A 137 5.47 11.65 23.71
CA LYS A 137 6.55 12.21 24.53
C LYS A 137 6.08 12.47 25.96
N PHE A 138 4.91 13.07 26.13
CA PHE A 138 4.32 13.38 27.42
C PHE A 138 4.07 12.11 28.25
N PHE A 139 3.48 11.07 27.66
CA PHE A 139 3.25 9.81 28.36
C PHE A 139 4.55 9.10 28.75
N GLU A 140 5.56 9.09 27.88
CA GLU A 140 6.88 8.52 28.23
C GLU A 140 7.59 9.28 29.35
N LEU A 141 7.42 10.61 29.44
CA LEU A 141 7.95 11.41 30.54
C LEU A 141 7.23 11.09 31.86
N LEU A 142 5.90 10.91 31.83
CA LEU A 142 5.14 10.46 33.01
C LEU A 142 5.55 9.06 33.46
N GLN A 143 5.78 8.13 32.53
CA GLN A 143 6.25 6.78 32.83
C GLN A 143 7.63 6.79 33.52
N LYS A 144 8.47 7.78 33.20
CA LYS A 144 9.80 7.98 33.81
C LYS A 144 9.75 8.85 35.07
N GLU A 145 8.56 9.19 35.57
CA GLU A 145 8.33 10.08 36.72
C GLU A 145 8.90 11.51 36.54
N GLN A 146 9.16 11.92 35.29
CA GLN A 146 9.68 13.25 34.95
C GLN A 146 8.54 14.28 34.80
N VAL A 147 7.78 14.47 35.89
CA VAL A 147 6.53 15.25 35.89
C VAL A 147 6.72 16.71 35.46
N LEU A 148 7.82 17.35 35.88
CA LEU A 148 8.09 18.75 35.51
C LEU A 148 8.33 18.91 34.00
N ASP A 149 9.04 17.97 33.39
CA ASP A 149 9.32 18.02 31.95
C ASP A 149 8.08 17.63 31.14
N ALA A 150 7.24 16.71 31.65
CA ALA A 150 5.92 16.43 31.09
C ALA A 150 5.03 17.69 31.13
N LEU A 151 5.01 18.42 32.25
CA LEU A 151 4.26 19.67 32.37
C LEU A 151 4.78 20.77 31.43
N LYS A 152 6.10 20.89 31.27
CA LYS A 152 6.70 21.81 30.27
C LYS A 152 6.26 21.43 28.86
N THR A 153 6.35 20.15 28.49
CA THR A 153 5.90 19.64 27.18
C THR A 153 4.44 20.01 26.93
N LEU A 154 3.56 19.77 27.91
CA LEU A 154 2.14 20.09 27.79
C LEU A 154 1.87 21.58 27.57
N ARG A 155 2.55 22.46 28.32
CA ARG A 155 2.30 23.92 28.30
C ARG A 155 2.98 24.65 27.14
N LEU A 156 4.20 24.24 26.80
CA LEU A 156 5.06 24.96 25.86
C LEU A 156 5.03 24.37 24.45
N GLU A 157 4.69 23.09 24.31
CA GLU A 157 4.76 22.39 23.03
C GLU A 157 3.38 21.93 22.57
N ILE A 158 2.58 21.28 23.43
CA ILE A 158 1.26 20.74 23.06
C ILE A 158 0.19 21.84 22.99
N ALA A 159 -0.01 22.59 24.09
CA ALA A 159 -1.08 23.58 24.18
C ALA A 159 -1.06 24.65 23.05
N PRO A 160 0.12 25.17 22.61
CA PRO A 160 0.18 26.14 21.52
C PRO A 160 -0.27 25.60 20.16
N LEU A 161 -0.30 24.28 19.94
CA LEU A 161 -0.76 23.69 18.66
C LEU A 161 -2.25 23.93 18.41
N CYS A 162 -3.04 24.19 19.46
CA CYS A 162 -4.47 24.52 19.37
C CYS A 162 -5.34 23.49 18.60
N ILE A 163 -4.95 22.21 18.58
CA ILE A 163 -5.67 21.15 17.83
C ILE A 163 -6.85 20.57 18.61
N ASN A 164 -6.63 20.13 19.86
CA ASN A 164 -7.67 19.49 20.67
C ASN A 164 -7.57 19.97 22.14
N LYS A 165 -8.40 20.95 22.50
CA LYS A 165 -8.40 21.54 23.85
C LYS A 165 -8.88 20.56 24.90
N ASP A 166 -9.90 19.76 24.59
CA ASP A 166 -10.45 18.78 25.52
C ASP A 166 -9.39 17.73 25.88
N ARG A 167 -8.64 17.26 24.88
CA ARG A 167 -7.54 16.33 25.10
C ARG A 167 -6.41 16.95 25.93
N VAL A 168 -6.07 18.22 25.72
CA VAL A 168 -5.09 18.93 26.57
C VAL A 168 -5.54 18.97 28.03
N HIS A 169 -6.83 19.16 28.30
CA HIS A 169 -7.37 19.13 29.66
C HIS A 169 -7.31 17.73 30.28
N GLU A 170 -7.56 16.68 29.49
CA GLU A 170 -7.38 15.28 29.94
C GLU A 170 -5.92 14.99 30.31
N LEU A 171 -4.96 15.40 29.47
CA LEU A 171 -3.52 15.25 29.72
C LEU A 171 -3.09 16.01 30.98
N ALA A 172 -3.60 17.22 31.20
CA ALA A 172 -3.36 17.96 32.44
C ALA A 172 -3.88 17.20 33.67
N GLY A 173 -5.02 16.53 33.54
CA GLY A 173 -5.58 15.67 34.60
C GLY A 173 -4.68 14.48 34.96
N CYS A 174 -3.89 13.97 34.01
CA CYS A 174 -2.95 12.87 34.24
C CYS A 174 -1.77 13.27 35.13
N ILE A 175 -1.36 14.55 35.08
CA ILE A 175 -0.31 15.11 35.98
C ILE A 175 -0.79 15.11 37.43
N VAL A 176 -2.06 15.46 37.65
CA VAL A 176 -2.65 15.59 38.99
C VAL A 176 -3.01 14.22 39.57
N SER A 177 -3.44 13.28 38.72
CA SER A 177 -3.88 11.94 39.13
C SER A 177 -3.25 10.86 38.26
N PRO A 178 -2.19 10.19 38.74
CA PRO A 178 -1.52 9.09 38.02
C PRO A 178 -2.46 7.93 37.66
N ALA A 179 -3.51 7.69 38.47
CA ALA A 179 -4.54 6.69 38.18
C ALA A 179 -5.30 6.95 36.87
N ARG A 180 -5.36 8.21 36.39
CA ARG A 180 -5.94 8.54 35.06
C ARG A 180 -5.01 8.14 33.93
N TYR A 181 -3.70 8.38 34.08
CA TYR A 181 -2.69 7.93 33.14
C TYR A 181 -2.73 6.41 32.97
N GLU A 182 -2.73 5.66 34.07
CA GLU A 182 -2.76 4.20 34.01
C GLU A 182 -4.02 3.66 33.32
N ARG A 183 -5.14 4.38 33.40
CA ARG A 183 -6.38 3.98 32.71
C ARG A 183 -6.26 4.17 31.20
N LEU A 184 -5.71 5.31 30.76
CA LEU A 184 -5.48 5.60 29.34
C LEU A 184 -4.49 4.61 28.72
N VAL A 185 -3.40 4.30 29.43
CA VAL A 185 -2.41 3.32 28.95
C VAL A 185 -2.96 1.89 28.94
N ARG A 186 -3.81 1.52 29.90
CA ARG A 186 -4.44 0.19 29.92
C ARG A 186 -5.40 -0.04 28.76
N ASP A 187 -6.14 0.98 28.34
CA ASP A 187 -7.01 0.90 27.15
C ASP A 187 -6.19 0.69 25.86
N ASP A 188 -4.93 1.12 25.88
CA ASP A 188 -3.99 1.04 24.77
C ASP A 188 -3.14 -0.25 24.71
N ALA A 189 -3.32 -1.18 25.66
CA ALA A 189 -2.48 -2.36 25.86
C ALA A 189 -2.62 -3.49 24.81
N LEU A 190 -3.32 -3.27 23.70
CA LEU A 190 -3.45 -4.24 22.60
C LEU A 190 -2.19 -4.31 21.71
N HIS A 191 -1.28 -3.33 21.81
CA HIS A 191 -0.04 -3.30 21.05
C HIS A 191 1.19 -3.27 21.97
N ASP A 192 2.14 -4.19 21.73
CA ASP A 192 3.37 -4.35 22.53
C ASP A 192 4.35 -3.16 22.42
N ASN A 193 4.15 -2.25 21.45
CA ASN A 193 5.04 -1.12 21.23
C ASN A 193 4.24 0.18 20.91
N PRO A 194 4.17 1.13 21.86
CA PRO A 194 3.40 2.36 21.66
C PRO A 194 3.98 3.26 20.56
N ARG A 195 5.28 3.15 20.26
CA ARG A 195 5.93 3.92 19.20
C ARG A 195 5.61 3.39 17.80
N LEU A 196 5.47 2.06 17.65
CA LEU A 196 4.99 1.47 16.39
C LEU A 196 3.55 1.87 16.11
N ARG A 197 2.69 1.80 17.13
CA ARG A 197 1.31 2.30 17.03
C ARG A 197 1.25 3.78 16.67
N LEU A 198 2.08 4.61 17.30
CA LEU A 198 2.17 6.03 16.94
C LEU A 198 2.49 6.21 15.46
N LEU A 199 3.40 5.40 14.89
CA LEU A 199 3.69 5.46 13.45
C LEU A 199 2.50 5.07 12.58
N GLU A 200 1.68 4.11 13.01
CA GLU A 200 0.44 3.74 12.31
C GLU A 200 -0.59 4.88 12.34
N GLU A 201 -0.78 5.53 13.49
CA GLU A 201 -1.67 6.70 13.60
C GLU A 201 -1.16 7.89 12.77
N LEU A 202 0.16 8.14 12.78
CA LEU A 202 0.78 9.16 11.93
C LEU A 202 0.58 8.85 10.44
N GLN A 203 0.68 7.59 10.03
CA GLN A 203 0.46 7.18 8.65
C GLN A 203 -0.98 7.45 8.19
N LYS A 204 -1.98 7.34 9.09
CA LYS A 204 -3.38 7.68 8.77
C LYS A 204 -3.59 9.18 8.54
N LEU A 205 -2.79 10.03 9.19
CA LEU A 205 -2.86 11.48 9.04
C LEU A 205 -2.06 12.01 7.84
N LEU A 206 -0.93 11.36 7.52
CA LEU A 206 -0.03 11.82 6.48
C LEU A 206 -0.55 11.46 5.08
N PRO A 207 -0.33 12.33 4.07
CA PRO A 207 -0.73 12.03 2.70
C PRO A 207 -0.10 10.71 2.20
N PRO A 208 -0.85 9.88 1.43
CA PRO A 208 -0.32 8.64 0.87
C PRO A 208 0.91 8.82 -0.05
N SER A 209 1.08 10.02 -0.61
CA SER A 209 2.26 10.40 -1.40
C SER A 209 3.53 10.49 -0.53
N VAL A 210 3.39 10.86 0.75
CA VAL A 210 4.48 10.95 1.72
C VAL A 210 4.77 9.57 2.31
N MET A 211 3.73 8.89 2.82
CA MET A 211 3.84 7.55 3.40
C MET A 211 2.78 6.63 2.79
N VAL A 212 3.23 5.60 2.06
CA VAL A 212 2.32 4.61 1.45
C VAL A 212 1.59 3.85 2.57
N PRO A 213 0.24 3.77 2.55
CA PRO A 213 -0.54 3.02 3.53
C PRO A 213 -0.12 1.54 3.61
N GLU A 214 -0.29 0.94 4.78
CA GLU A 214 -0.10 -0.51 4.91
C GLU A 214 -1.11 -1.29 4.07
N ARG A 215 -0.70 -2.46 3.59
CA ARG A 215 -1.55 -3.41 2.86
C ARG A 215 -2.28 -2.82 1.66
N ARG A 216 -1.75 -1.74 1.06
CA ARG A 216 -2.45 -1.00 -0.01
C ARG A 216 -2.65 -1.86 -1.25
N LEU A 217 -1.71 -2.75 -1.57
CA LEU A 217 -1.83 -3.64 -2.71
C LEU A 217 -2.98 -4.63 -2.51
N GLU A 218 -3.04 -5.22 -1.33
CA GLU A 218 -4.04 -6.18 -0.90
C GLU A 218 -5.43 -5.57 -1.00
N HIS A 219 -5.63 -4.35 -0.45
CA HIS A 219 -6.90 -3.64 -0.56
C HIS A 219 -7.30 -3.36 -2.03
N LEU A 220 -6.34 -3.00 -2.89
CA LEU A 220 -6.62 -2.77 -4.31
C LEU A 220 -7.02 -4.07 -5.04
N LEU A 221 -6.37 -5.18 -4.71
CA LEU A 221 -6.67 -6.49 -5.27
C LEU A 221 -8.04 -7.00 -4.79
N GLU A 222 -8.35 -6.84 -3.51
CA GLU A 222 -9.67 -7.15 -2.94
C GLU A 222 -10.77 -6.30 -3.58
N GLN A 223 -10.53 -5.01 -3.81
CA GLN A 223 -11.44 -4.14 -4.54
C GLN A 223 -11.68 -4.65 -5.96
N ALA A 224 -10.63 -5.05 -6.69
CA ALA A 224 -10.76 -5.59 -8.03
C ALA A 224 -11.59 -6.90 -8.05
N LEU A 225 -11.32 -7.82 -7.12
CA LEU A 225 -12.08 -9.06 -6.98
C LEU A 225 -13.56 -8.81 -6.64
N ASN A 226 -13.84 -7.85 -5.75
CA ASN A 226 -15.21 -7.47 -5.42
C ASN A 226 -15.96 -6.93 -6.64
N VAL A 227 -15.33 -6.07 -7.45
CA VAL A 227 -15.93 -5.55 -8.68
C VAL A 227 -16.19 -6.66 -9.70
N GLN A 228 -15.27 -7.62 -9.85
CA GLN A 228 -15.49 -8.78 -10.72
C GLN A 228 -16.66 -9.64 -10.24
N ARG A 229 -16.75 -9.89 -8.93
CA ARG A 229 -17.87 -10.62 -8.31
C ARG A 229 -19.19 -9.93 -8.57
N GLU A 230 -19.28 -8.62 -8.32
CA GLU A 230 -20.50 -7.82 -8.53
C GLU A 230 -20.91 -7.76 -10.00
N SER A 231 -19.93 -7.83 -10.92
CA SER A 231 -20.17 -7.85 -12.37
C SER A 231 -20.56 -9.23 -12.90
N CYS A 232 -20.47 -10.28 -12.09
CA CYS A 232 -20.76 -11.65 -12.51
C CYS A 232 -22.27 -11.95 -12.47
N VAL A 233 -22.88 -12.01 -13.66
CA VAL A 233 -24.33 -12.19 -13.86
C VAL A 233 -24.91 -13.41 -13.14
N PHE A 234 -24.18 -14.52 -13.09
CA PHE A 234 -24.66 -15.79 -12.51
C PHE A 234 -23.90 -16.15 -11.23
N HIS A 235 -23.41 -15.16 -10.48
CA HIS A 235 -22.59 -15.43 -9.31
C HIS A 235 -23.32 -16.37 -8.33
N ASN A 236 -22.78 -17.58 -8.17
CA ASN A 236 -23.30 -18.60 -7.25
C ASN A 236 -22.17 -19.47 -6.65
N SER A 237 -20.93 -18.97 -6.69
CA SER A 237 -19.77 -19.63 -6.11
C SER A 237 -19.41 -19.00 -4.77
N LEU A 238 -18.73 -19.75 -3.91
CA LEU A 238 -18.14 -19.20 -2.69
C LEU A 238 -16.99 -18.23 -3.04
N ASP A 239 -16.70 -17.28 -2.14
CA ASP A 239 -15.61 -16.31 -2.30
C ASP A 239 -14.23 -16.98 -2.45
N SER A 240 -14.07 -18.21 -1.95
CA SER A 240 -12.84 -19.00 -2.13
C SER A 240 -12.56 -19.40 -3.57
N ALA A 241 -13.53 -19.28 -4.48
CA ALA A 241 -13.35 -19.53 -5.90
C ALA A 241 -12.74 -18.34 -6.66
N LEU A 242 -12.68 -17.15 -6.03
CA LEU A 242 -12.09 -15.96 -6.63
C LEU A 242 -10.58 -16.14 -6.83
N SER A 243 -10.07 -15.72 -7.98
CA SER A 243 -8.66 -15.86 -8.35
C SER A 243 -8.08 -14.54 -8.83
N LEU A 244 -6.82 -14.28 -8.50
CA LEU A 244 -6.06 -13.16 -9.08
C LEU A 244 -5.46 -13.51 -10.46
N TYR A 245 -5.49 -14.78 -10.88
CA TYR A 245 -4.89 -15.22 -12.14
C TYR A 245 -5.84 -15.12 -13.34
N HIS A 246 -7.15 -15.06 -13.11
CA HIS A 246 -8.18 -14.91 -14.14
C HIS A 246 -9.40 -14.18 -13.57
N ASP A 247 -10.14 -13.49 -14.43
CA ASP A 247 -11.34 -12.76 -14.03
C ASP A 247 -12.46 -13.72 -13.61
N HIS A 248 -13.19 -13.36 -12.53
CA HIS A 248 -14.28 -14.18 -12.02
C HIS A 248 -15.48 -14.25 -12.96
N GLN A 249 -15.92 -15.46 -13.30
CA GLN A 249 -17.13 -15.70 -14.08
C GLN A 249 -17.79 -17.03 -13.68
N CYS A 250 -19.03 -16.96 -13.21
CA CYS A 250 -19.87 -18.15 -12.99
C CYS A 250 -20.68 -18.49 -14.24
N GLY A 251 -20.77 -19.78 -14.54
CA GLY A 251 -21.60 -20.31 -15.62
C GLY A 251 -23.07 -20.47 -15.21
N ARG A 252 -23.97 -20.54 -16.20
CA ARG A 252 -25.41 -20.77 -15.98
C ARG A 252 -25.70 -22.14 -15.36
N ASP A 253 -24.82 -23.09 -15.61
CA ASP A 253 -24.83 -24.45 -15.04
C ASP A 253 -24.69 -24.45 -13.51
N GLN A 254 -24.14 -23.36 -12.94
CA GLN A 254 -23.97 -23.23 -11.50
C GLN A 254 -25.20 -22.67 -10.78
N ILE A 255 -26.27 -22.29 -11.49
CA ILE A 255 -27.48 -21.76 -10.86
C ILE A 255 -28.18 -22.90 -10.09
N PRO A 256 -28.62 -22.69 -8.83
CA PRO A 256 -29.31 -23.74 -8.09
C PRO A 256 -30.60 -24.15 -8.80
N THR A 257 -30.70 -25.42 -9.18
CA THR A 257 -31.89 -25.98 -9.85
C THR A 257 -32.78 -26.78 -8.92
N LYS A 258 -32.41 -26.92 -7.64
CA LYS A 258 -33.14 -27.67 -6.62
C LYS A 258 -33.24 -26.86 -5.32
N THR A 259 -34.43 -26.81 -4.74
CA THR A 259 -34.67 -26.23 -3.41
C THR A 259 -34.47 -27.29 -2.33
N LEU A 260 -33.92 -26.91 -1.18
CA LEU A 260 -33.94 -27.77 0.01
C LEU A 260 -35.37 -27.72 0.59
N GLN A 261 -36.08 -28.85 0.54
CA GLN A 261 -37.38 -29.05 1.21
C GLN A 261 -37.18 -29.79 2.52
#